data_AF-A0A6C0LFY4-F1
#
_entry.id   AF-A0A6C0LFY4-F1
#
_cell.length_a   1.000
_cell.length_b   1.000
_cell.length_c   1.000
_cell.angle_alpha   90.00
_cell.angle_beta   90.00
_cell.angle_gamma   90.00
#
_symmetry.space_group_name_H-M   'P 1'
#
loop_
_entity.id
_entity.type
_entity.pdbx_description
1 polymer ?
#
loop_
_entity_poly.entity_id
_entity_poly.type
_entity_poly.pdbx_seq_one_letter_code
_entity_poly.pdbx_strand_id
1 'polypeptide(L)'
;MEEKLRCANERLLIKDNSNEEKDRNLIFVYCPPKVGSTSLVSSLRLFACEKYTVLHLHNEDVVKTLYDIDVSINDLIKHNSSLGKNIYVIDIYRLPIEHKISIFFEKLEKFHFNNVVEKIESYPIEKLIHRFNMIMPHLANYDYFRNEYHIPYPQTFDFEKKYGIIKHGNIQYIKLRLSDSDTYWSDILKDVLKIRNIRIVRDYETSEKSVKNIFKRFIEQYVVPENFLEDIRNNRAFTYYNTKEEQSQYVERWKKKSTSSVVSYTKEEYILYTNISRENKYMNEIQKDHYLDNGCYCQKCMEQRMQIRSKILCGEQVSLNIKHESIKPRRRMIRQIILKKPPKPTGVIGLNMMKGMQ
;
A
#
# COMPACT_ATOMS: atom_id res chain seq x y z
N MET A 1 -19.38 -20.19 5.74
CA MET A 1 -18.30 -19.62 4.90
C MET A 1 -18.85 -18.46 4.07
N GLU A 2 -19.94 -18.67 3.33
CA GLU A 2 -20.63 -17.64 2.54
C GLU A 2 -21.01 -16.38 3.32
N GLU A 3 -21.57 -16.52 4.53
CA GLU A 3 -21.91 -15.37 5.38
C GLU A 3 -20.68 -14.54 5.80
N LYS A 4 -19.54 -15.18 6.06
CA LYS A 4 -18.27 -14.47 6.35
C LYS A 4 -17.80 -13.67 5.14
N LEU A 5 -17.94 -14.24 3.93
CA LEU A 5 -17.57 -13.58 2.68
C LEU A 5 -18.48 -12.38 2.37
N ARG A 6 -19.79 -12.51 2.63
CA ARG A 6 -20.74 -11.40 2.53
C ARG A 6 -20.39 -10.27 3.50
N CYS A 7 -20.13 -10.60 4.77
CA CYS A 7 -19.72 -9.61 5.77
C CYS A 7 -18.40 -8.92 5.38
N ALA A 8 -17.45 -9.66 4.83
CA ALA A 8 -16.20 -9.11 4.34
C ALA A 8 -16.42 -8.15 3.16
N ASN A 9 -17.31 -8.47 2.21
CA ASN A 9 -17.70 -7.55 1.13
C ASN A 9 -18.28 -6.25 1.70
N GLU A 10 -19.18 -6.32 2.67
CA GLU A 10 -19.77 -5.14 3.32
C GLU A 10 -18.71 -4.25 3.97
N ARG A 11 -17.76 -4.86 4.70
CA ARG A 11 -16.67 -4.13 5.38
C ARG A 11 -15.66 -3.52 4.42
N LEU A 12 -15.47 -4.13 3.25
CA LEU A 12 -14.67 -3.59 2.15
C LEU A 12 -15.46 -2.64 1.24
N LEU A 13 -16.73 -2.35 1.59
CA LEU A 13 -17.64 -1.49 0.81
C LEU A 13 -17.85 -1.97 -0.63
N ILE A 14 -17.73 -3.28 -0.86
CA ILE A 14 -18.07 -3.92 -2.14
C ILE A 14 -19.59 -4.02 -2.20
N LYS A 15 -20.20 -3.28 -3.13
CA LYS A 15 -21.65 -3.22 -3.28
C LYS A 15 -22.14 -4.24 -4.31
N ASP A 16 -23.34 -4.76 -4.09
CA ASP A 16 -24.06 -5.63 -5.02
C ASP A 16 -25.18 -4.88 -5.75
N ASN A 17 -24.85 -3.74 -6.35
CA ASN A 17 -25.78 -3.01 -7.20
C ASN A 17 -25.46 -3.28 -8.68
N SER A 18 -26.18 -4.23 -9.29
CA SER A 18 -26.00 -4.59 -10.70
C SER A 18 -26.29 -3.44 -11.69
N ASN A 19 -26.94 -2.36 -11.24
CA ASN A 19 -27.28 -1.21 -12.08
C ASN A 19 -26.11 -0.23 -12.25
N GLU A 20 -25.12 -0.25 -11.36
CA GLU A 20 -23.93 0.60 -11.46
C GLU A 20 -22.76 -0.18 -12.06
N GLU A 21 -22.16 0.34 -13.14
CA GLU A 21 -21.07 -0.35 -13.85
C GLU A 21 -19.89 -0.69 -12.92
N LYS A 22 -19.47 0.25 -12.06
CA LYS A 22 -18.39 0.07 -11.08
C LYS A 22 -18.62 -1.02 -10.04
N ASP A 23 -19.87 -1.39 -9.77
CA ASP A 23 -20.23 -2.40 -8.78
C ASP A 23 -20.21 -3.81 -9.41
N ARG A 24 -20.17 -3.87 -10.75
CA ARG A 24 -19.97 -5.10 -11.53
C ARG A 24 -18.50 -5.39 -11.85
N ASN A 25 -17.61 -4.39 -11.80
CA ASN A 25 -16.20 -4.56 -12.10
C ASN A 25 -15.32 -4.25 -10.88
N LEU A 26 -14.58 -5.24 -10.39
CA LEU A 26 -13.68 -5.10 -9.25
C LEU A 26 -12.23 -5.20 -9.68
N ILE A 27 -11.39 -4.30 -9.19
CA ILE A 27 -9.94 -4.38 -9.29
C ILE A 27 -9.35 -4.63 -7.91
N PHE A 28 -8.75 -5.80 -7.72
CA PHE A 28 -7.90 -6.12 -6.59
C PHE A 28 -6.45 -5.84 -6.96
N VAL A 29 -5.88 -4.75 -6.46
CA VAL A 29 -4.42 -4.61 -6.43
C VAL A 29 -3.94 -5.42 -5.25
N TYR A 30 -3.60 -6.68 -5.51
CA TYR A 30 -3.09 -7.63 -4.53
C TYR A 30 -1.64 -7.91 -4.89
N CYS A 31 -0.72 -7.49 -4.04
CA CYS A 31 0.72 -7.57 -4.33
C CYS A 31 1.54 -7.40 -3.04
N PRO A 32 2.83 -7.81 -3.05
CA PRO A 32 3.74 -7.52 -1.94
C PRO A 32 3.80 -6.01 -1.64
N PRO A 33 4.16 -5.61 -0.40
CA PRO A 33 4.42 -4.20 -0.11
C PRO A 33 5.65 -3.68 -0.86
N LYS A 34 5.73 -2.36 -1.04
CA LYS A 34 6.90 -1.66 -1.62
C LYS A 34 7.23 -2.01 -3.07
N VAL A 35 6.21 -2.33 -3.87
CA VAL A 35 6.31 -2.60 -5.31
C VAL A 35 5.76 -1.46 -6.19
N GLY A 36 5.44 -0.31 -5.61
CA GLY A 36 4.85 0.84 -6.33
C GLY A 36 3.32 0.77 -6.49
N SER A 37 2.65 -0.07 -5.69
CA SER A 37 1.20 -0.24 -5.73
C SER A 37 0.41 0.99 -5.29
N THR A 38 0.96 1.84 -4.41
CA THR A 38 0.33 3.10 -4.01
C THR A 38 0.09 4.02 -5.21
N SER A 39 1.13 4.29 -6.02
CA SER A 39 1.03 5.03 -7.28
C SER A 39 -0.02 4.44 -8.23
N LEU A 40 -0.03 3.11 -8.39
CA LEU A 40 -1.00 2.43 -9.24
C LEU A 40 -2.43 2.63 -8.73
N VAL A 41 -2.66 2.43 -7.43
CA VAL A 41 -3.98 2.54 -6.80
C VAL A 41 -4.50 3.97 -6.87
N SER A 42 -3.67 4.96 -6.60
CA SER A 42 -4.03 6.37 -6.75
C SER A 42 -4.40 6.70 -8.20
N SER A 43 -3.65 6.18 -9.17
CA SER A 43 -3.96 6.32 -10.60
C SER A 43 -5.30 5.67 -10.96
N LEU A 44 -5.54 4.42 -10.54
CA LEU A 44 -6.79 3.71 -10.81
C LEU A 44 -7.98 4.39 -10.16
N ARG A 45 -7.86 4.87 -8.92
CA ARG A 45 -8.94 5.58 -8.23
C ARG A 45 -9.27 6.92 -8.90
N LEU A 46 -8.27 7.64 -9.41
CA LEU A 46 -8.49 8.89 -10.13
C LEU A 46 -9.16 8.69 -11.50
N PHE A 47 -8.68 7.70 -12.27
CA PHE A 47 -9.07 7.54 -13.68
C PHE A 47 -10.13 6.46 -13.93
N ALA A 48 -10.36 5.55 -12.99
CA ALA A 48 -11.21 4.37 -13.17
C ALA A 48 -12.44 4.32 -12.25
N CYS A 49 -12.60 5.26 -11.32
CA CYS A 49 -13.64 5.22 -10.27
C CYS A 49 -15.09 5.15 -10.76
N GLU A 50 -15.37 5.57 -11.99
CA GLU A 50 -16.71 5.48 -12.61
C GLU A 50 -17.03 4.06 -13.09
N LYS A 51 -16.00 3.27 -13.41
CA LYS A 51 -16.14 1.94 -14.03
C LYS A 51 -15.72 0.79 -13.13
N TYR A 52 -14.93 1.06 -12.10
CA TYR A 52 -14.32 0.03 -11.26
C TYR A 52 -14.34 0.40 -9.79
N THR A 53 -14.58 -0.61 -8.96
CA THR A 53 -14.29 -0.57 -7.53
C THR A 53 -12.86 -1.07 -7.30
N VAL A 54 -12.00 -0.24 -6.68
CA VAL A 54 -10.56 -0.50 -6.56
C VAL A 54 -10.17 -0.77 -5.11
N LEU A 55 -9.74 -2.01 -4.86
CA LEU A 55 -9.30 -2.53 -3.58
C LEU A 55 -7.78 -2.70 -3.60
N HIS A 56 -7.12 -2.36 -2.50
CA HIS A 56 -5.68 -2.54 -2.36
C HIS A 56 -5.40 -3.33 -1.10
N LEU A 57 -4.84 -4.53 -1.28
CA LEU A 57 -4.62 -5.50 -0.22
C LEU A 57 -3.18 -6.02 -0.34
N HIS A 58 -2.48 -6.14 0.79
CA HIS A 58 -1.10 -6.63 0.80
C HIS A 58 -0.98 -8.05 1.33
N ASN A 59 -1.77 -8.43 2.32
CA ASN A 59 -1.83 -9.78 2.88
C ASN A 59 -3.05 -9.90 3.80
N GLU A 60 -3.35 -11.13 4.18
CA GLU A 60 -4.44 -11.55 5.04
C GLU A 60 -4.33 -10.94 6.44
N ASP A 61 -3.11 -10.88 7.01
CA ASP A 61 -2.88 -10.33 8.35
C ASP A 61 -3.31 -8.86 8.46
N VAL A 62 -3.01 -8.06 7.44
CA VAL A 62 -3.43 -6.66 7.36
C VAL A 62 -4.95 -6.55 7.25
N VAL A 63 -5.58 -7.43 6.45
CA VAL A 63 -7.03 -7.42 6.26
C VAL A 63 -7.75 -7.82 7.55
N LYS A 64 -7.25 -8.84 8.25
CA LYS A 64 -7.73 -9.28 9.55
C LYS A 64 -7.55 -8.20 10.62
N THR A 65 -6.39 -7.56 10.67
CA THR A 65 -6.10 -6.55 11.71
C THR A 65 -6.86 -5.24 11.50
N LEU A 66 -7.02 -4.78 10.26
CA LEU A 66 -7.63 -3.48 9.97
C LEU A 66 -9.15 -3.54 9.79
N TYR A 67 -9.67 -4.64 9.26
CA TYR A 67 -11.09 -4.77 8.91
C TYR A 67 -11.78 -5.90 9.67
N ASP A 68 -11.08 -6.64 10.55
CA ASP A 68 -11.61 -7.78 11.28
C ASP A 68 -12.19 -8.87 10.33
N ILE A 69 -11.59 -8.99 9.15
CA ILE A 69 -12.00 -9.94 8.12
C ILE A 69 -11.19 -11.23 8.26
N ASP A 70 -11.87 -12.33 8.53
CA ASP A 70 -11.29 -13.68 8.73
C ASP A 70 -11.62 -14.61 7.55
N VAL A 71 -11.23 -14.18 6.34
CA VAL A 71 -11.29 -14.95 5.08
C VAL A 71 -10.04 -14.66 4.25
N SER A 72 -9.62 -15.58 3.38
CA SER A 72 -8.48 -15.32 2.49
C SER A 72 -8.85 -14.34 1.37
N ILE A 73 -7.87 -13.59 0.87
CA ILE A 73 -8.10 -12.66 -0.24
C ILE A 73 -8.50 -13.42 -1.52
N ASN A 74 -7.93 -14.60 -1.73
CA ASN A 74 -8.32 -15.48 -2.83
C ASN A 74 -9.77 -15.95 -2.73
N ASP A 75 -10.27 -16.26 -1.53
CA ASP A 75 -11.68 -16.63 -1.36
C ASP A 75 -12.60 -15.45 -1.67
N LEU A 76 -12.22 -14.22 -1.29
CA LEU A 76 -12.96 -13.01 -1.67
C LEU A 76 -13.00 -12.80 -3.19
N ILE A 77 -11.87 -12.99 -3.87
CA ILE A 77 -11.76 -12.89 -5.33
C ILE A 77 -12.69 -13.91 -6.00
N LYS A 78 -12.61 -15.18 -5.58
CA LYS A 78 -13.42 -16.28 -6.12
C LYS A 78 -14.91 -16.08 -5.83
N HIS A 79 -15.25 -15.66 -4.61
CA HIS A 79 -16.62 -15.38 -4.22
C HIS A 79 -17.25 -14.29 -5.10
N ASN A 80 -16.58 -13.15 -5.26
CA ASN A 80 -17.09 -12.06 -6.09
C ASN A 80 -17.19 -12.45 -7.57
N SER A 81 -16.28 -13.29 -8.06
CA SER A 81 -16.40 -13.88 -9.40
C SER A 81 -17.64 -14.77 -9.55
N SER A 82 -17.95 -15.59 -8.53
CA SER A 82 -19.14 -16.45 -8.51
C SER A 82 -20.46 -15.68 -8.48
N LEU A 83 -20.44 -14.44 -7.98
CA LEU A 83 -21.57 -13.49 -8.03
C LEU A 83 -21.74 -12.85 -9.41
N GLY A 84 -20.94 -13.24 -10.42
CA GLY A 84 -21.02 -12.74 -11.79
C GLY A 84 -20.30 -11.42 -12.03
N LYS A 85 -19.48 -10.94 -11.07
CA LYS A 85 -18.68 -9.73 -11.26
C LYS A 85 -17.45 -10.01 -12.15
N ASN A 86 -17.03 -9.00 -12.91
CA ASN A 86 -15.76 -9.01 -13.63
C ASN A 86 -14.63 -8.65 -12.67
N ILE A 87 -13.69 -9.56 -12.46
CA ILE A 87 -12.61 -9.39 -11.49
C ILE A 87 -11.29 -9.21 -12.19
N TYR A 88 -10.52 -8.21 -11.76
CA TYR A 88 -9.16 -7.96 -12.20
C TYR A 88 -8.24 -8.02 -10.98
N VAL A 89 -7.24 -8.88 -11.00
CA VAL A 89 -6.25 -9.02 -9.92
C VAL A 89 -4.92 -8.54 -10.47
N ILE A 90 -4.41 -7.42 -9.96
CA ILE A 90 -3.16 -6.82 -10.42
C ILE A 90 -2.06 -7.04 -9.39
N ASP A 91 -1.00 -7.70 -9.83
CA ASP A 91 0.24 -7.90 -9.08
C ASP A 91 1.42 -7.18 -9.78
N ILE A 92 2.40 -6.75 -9.00
CA ILE A 92 3.51 -5.92 -9.46
C ILE A 92 4.83 -6.54 -9.03
N TYR A 93 5.66 -6.86 -10.02
CA TYR A 93 7.05 -7.26 -9.82
C TYR A 93 7.94 -6.03 -9.68
N ARG A 94 8.88 -6.05 -8.73
CA ARG A 94 9.94 -5.05 -8.58
C ARG A 94 11.30 -5.74 -8.58
N LEU A 95 12.30 -5.09 -9.19
CA LEU A 95 13.68 -5.56 -9.19
C LEU A 95 14.20 -5.76 -7.75
N PRO A 96 14.96 -6.84 -7.51
CA PRO A 96 15.08 -7.41 -6.17
C PRO A 96 15.90 -6.53 -5.20
N ILE A 97 17.01 -5.92 -5.63
CA ILE A 97 17.81 -5.07 -4.73
C ILE A 97 17.02 -3.83 -4.33
N GLU A 98 16.41 -3.14 -5.29
CA GLU A 98 15.58 -1.97 -5.04
C GLU A 98 14.38 -2.29 -4.16
N HIS A 99 13.77 -3.47 -4.33
CA HIS A 99 12.67 -3.94 -3.49
C HIS A 99 13.12 -4.17 -2.04
N LYS A 100 14.24 -4.90 -1.86
CA LYS A 100 14.83 -5.16 -0.53
C LYS A 100 15.20 -3.86 0.19
N ILE A 101 15.85 -2.92 -0.50
CA ILE A 101 16.15 -1.60 0.06
C ILE A 101 14.86 -0.87 0.45
N SER A 102 13.84 -0.89 -0.41
CA SER A 102 12.59 -0.19 -0.12
C SER A 102 11.82 -0.77 1.06
N ILE A 103 11.89 -2.09 1.28
CA ILE A 103 11.33 -2.74 2.49
C ILE A 103 12.11 -2.33 3.73
N PHE A 104 13.44 -2.30 3.67
CA PHE A 104 14.28 -1.85 4.78
C PHE A 104 13.96 -0.42 5.18
N PHE A 105 13.91 0.51 4.21
CA PHE A 105 13.64 1.91 4.50
C PHE A 105 12.20 2.19 4.96
N GLU A 106 11.23 1.35 4.62
CA GLU A 106 9.87 1.47 5.16
C GLU A 106 9.83 1.24 6.68
N LYS A 107 10.76 0.43 7.19
CA LYS A 107 10.83 -0.01 8.58
C LYS A 107 12.03 0.58 9.33
N LEU A 108 12.68 1.59 8.75
CA LEU A 108 13.97 2.10 9.23
C LEU A 108 13.89 2.56 10.69
N GLU A 109 13.04 3.55 10.96
CA GLU A 109 12.99 4.24 12.24
C GLU A 109 12.36 3.37 13.36
N LYS A 110 11.23 2.71 13.08
CA LYS A 110 10.38 2.05 14.08
C LYS A 110 10.70 0.59 14.31
N PHE A 111 11.57 -0.02 13.52
CA PHE A 111 11.83 -1.46 13.62
C PHE A 111 13.31 -1.78 13.51
N HIS A 112 14.02 -1.21 12.53
CA HIS A 112 15.44 -1.53 12.36
C HIS A 112 16.33 -0.81 13.38
N PHE A 113 15.98 0.42 13.74
CA PHE A 113 16.75 1.25 14.67
C PHE A 113 16.01 1.67 15.94
N ASN A 114 14.69 1.50 15.99
CA ASN A 114 13.84 1.87 17.13
C ASN A 114 14.14 3.28 17.67
N ASN A 115 14.22 4.25 16.75
CA ASN A 115 14.61 5.62 17.04
C ASN A 115 13.92 6.60 16.09
N VAL A 116 13.95 7.89 16.41
CA VAL A 116 13.41 8.94 15.54
C VAL A 116 14.34 9.22 14.36
N VAL A 117 13.77 9.65 13.23
CA VAL A 117 14.50 9.84 11.96
C VAL A 117 15.66 10.81 12.13
N GLU A 118 15.45 11.91 12.86
CA GLU A 118 16.45 12.96 13.10
C GLU A 118 17.71 12.42 13.77
N LYS A 119 17.55 11.43 14.68
CA LYS A 119 18.68 10.76 15.33
C LYS A 119 19.36 9.76 14.42
N ILE A 120 18.61 9.10 13.54
CA ILE A 120 19.17 8.13 12.59
C ILE A 120 19.97 8.85 11.50
N GLU A 121 19.55 10.06 11.09
CA GLU A 121 20.29 10.86 10.11
C GLU A 121 21.73 11.19 10.56
N SER A 122 22.00 11.27 11.87
CA SER A 122 23.35 11.49 12.40
C SER A 122 24.20 10.22 12.48
N TYR A 123 23.65 9.04 12.19
CA TYR A 123 24.41 7.80 12.25
C TYR A 123 25.46 7.71 11.12
N PRO A 124 26.61 7.07 11.38
CA PRO A 124 27.52 6.64 10.32
C PRO A 124 26.76 5.74 9.34
N ILE A 125 26.94 5.98 8.04
CA ILE A 125 26.17 5.28 7.01
C ILE A 125 26.53 3.80 6.93
N GLU A 126 27.76 3.46 7.31
CA GLU A 126 28.30 2.11 7.43
C GLU A 126 27.45 1.28 8.40
N LYS A 127 26.90 1.91 9.45
CA LYS A 127 26.00 1.24 10.39
C LYS A 127 24.70 0.79 9.72
N LEU A 128 24.16 1.63 8.83
CA LEU A 128 22.96 1.31 8.05
C LEU A 128 23.24 0.25 7.00
N ILE A 129 24.36 0.37 6.27
CA ILE A 129 24.79 -0.60 5.26
C ILE A 129 25.02 -1.97 5.91
N HIS A 130 25.74 -2.00 7.03
CA HIS A 130 25.97 -3.23 7.78
C HIS A 130 24.63 -3.85 8.21
N ARG A 131 23.71 -3.07 8.79
CA ARG A 131 22.40 -3.57 9.21
C ARG A 131 21.58 -4.12 8.05
N PHE A 132 21.59 -3.44 6.91
CA PHE A 132 20.93 -3.89 5.70
C PHE A 132 21.53 -5.21 5.22
N ASN A 133 22.86 -5.31 5.11
CA ASN A 133 23.53 -6.53 4.65
C ASN A 133 23.27 -7.74 5.54
N MET A 134 23.16 -7.55 6.86
CA MET A 134 22.84 -8.65 7.78
C MET A 134 21.47 -9.27 7.52
N ILE A 135 20.51 -8.51 6.99
CA ILE A 135 19.13 -8.97 6.81
C ILE A 135 18.70 -9.14 5.35
N MET A 136 19.45 -8.57 4.40
CA MET A 136 19.08 -8.49 2.98
C MET A 136 18.66 -9.84 2.38
N PRO A 137 19.33 -10.98 2.67
CA PRO A 137 18.90 -12.28 2.15
C PRO A 137 17.50 -12.70 2.59
N HIS A 138 16.99 -12.19 3.71
CA HIS A 138 15.67 -12.52 4.26
C HIS A 138 14.54 -11.59 3.80
N LEU A 139 14.86 -10.51 3.10
CA LEU A 139 13.87 -9.53 2.64
C LEU A 139 13.30 -9.90 1.25
N ALA A 140 12.02 -9.66 1.00
CA ALA A 140 11.44 -9.56 -0.36
C ALA A 140 11.60 -10.77 -1.31
N ASN A 141 11.69 -12.02 -0.82
CA ASN A 141 11.93 -13.18 -1.68
C ASN A 141 10.66 -13.82 -2.28
N TYR A 142 9.52 -13.14 -2.21
CA TYR A 142 8.23 -13.79 -2.38
C TYR A 142 7.46 -13.24 -3.60
N ASP A 143 7.00 -14.15 -4.45
CA ASP A 143 6.30 -13.85 -5.70
C ASP A 143 4.83 -14.30 -5.61
N TYR A 144 3.93 -13.34 -5.35
CA TYR A 144 2.51 -13.62 -5.10
C TYR A 144 1.87 -14.34 -6.28
N PHE A 145 2.20 -13.91 -7.51
CA PHE A 145 1.66 -14.52 -8.72
C PHE A 145 1.87 -16.03 -8.80
N ARG A 146 3.02 -16.51 -8.32
CA ARG A 146 3.37 -17.95 -8.35
C ARG A 146 2.96 -18.68 -7.09
N ASN A 147 3.03 -18.01 -5.94
CA ASN A 147 2.94 -18.67 -4.65
C ASN A 147 1.56 -18.50 -3.99
N GLU A 148 0.84 -17.42 -4.26
CA GLU A 148 -0.44 -17.08 -3.60
C GLU A 148 -1.66 -17.40 -4.45
N TYR A 149 -1.64 -17.10 -5.76
CA TYR A 149 -2.89 -17.15 -6.54
C TYR A 149 -3.33 -18.56 -6.92
N HIS A 150 -2.42 -19.53 -6.82
CA HIS A 150 -2.67 -20.94 -7.18
C HIS A 150 -3.30 -21.09 -8.58
N ILE A 151 -2.80 -20.29 -9.54
CA ILE A 151 -3.24 -20.32 -10.95
C ILE A 151 -2.14 -20.90 -11.85
N PRO A 152 -2.50 -21.56 -12.96
CA PRO A 152 -1.52 -21.88 -14.00
C PRO A 152 -0.94 -20.59 -14.56
N TYR A 153 0.38 -20.51 -14.75
CA TYR A 153 1.02 -19.36 -15.39
C TYR A 153 1.91 -19.78 -16.56
N PRO A 154 2.08 -18.92 -17.59
CA PRO A 154 2.91 -19.22 -18.75
C PRO A 154 4.35 -19.56 -18.38
N GLN A 155 5.04 -20.32 -19.24
CA GLN A 155 6.45 -20.66 -19.02
C GLN A 155 7.37 -19.44 -19.15
N THR A 156 6.94 -18.42 -19.91
CA THR A 156 7.69 -17.18 -20.14
C THR A 156 6.81 -15.96 -19.91
N PHE A 157 7.42 -14.87 -19.44
CA PHE A 157 6.77 -13.57 -19.39
C PHE A 157 6.70 -12.95 -20.80
N ASP A 158 5.63 -12.23 -21.11
CA ASP A 158 5.46 -11.55 -22.41
C ASP A 158 6.26 -10.24 -22.41
N PHE A 159 7.49 -10.32 -22.92
CA PHE A 159 8.43 -9.20 -22.97
C PHE A 159 8.12 -8.18 -24.07
N GLU A 160 7.29 -8.53 -25.05
CA GLU A 160 6.83 -7.60 -26.09
C GLU A 160 5.70 -6.72 -25.54
N LYS A 161 4.69 -7.34 -24.93
CA LYS A 161 3.59 -6.60 -24.30
C LYS A 161 3.97 -5.93 -22.99
N LYS A 162 5.05 -6.38 -22.33
CA LYS A 162 5.53 -5.89 -21.02
C LYS A 162 4.60 -6.19 -19.83
N TYR A 163 3.61 -7.07 -20.00
CA TYR A 163 2.74 -7.54 -18.92
C TYR A 163 2.31 -8.99 -19.15
N GLY A 164 2.05 -9.71 -18.06
CA GLY A 164 1.40 -11.02 -18.10
C GLY A 164 -0.10 -10.88 -17.89
N ILE A 165 -0.91 -11.62 -18.65
CA ILE A 165 -2.35 -11.72 -18.42
C ILE A 165 -2.81 -13.16 -18.49
N ILE A 166 -3.59 -13.58 -17.50
CA ILE A 166 -4.16 -14.92 -17.40
C ILE A 166 -5.64 -14.79 -17.10
N LYS A 167 -6.48 -15.44 -17.90
CA LYS A 167 -7.93 -15.45 -17.71
C LYS A 167 -8.36 -16.79 -17.14
N HIS A 168 -9.13 -16.76 -16.07
CA HIS A 168 -9.74 -17.94 -15.46
C HIS A 168 -11.20 -17.61 -15.10
N GLY A 169 -12.13 -18.02 -15.95
CA GLY A 169 -13.53 -17.59 -15.85
C GLY A 169 -13.66 -16.06 -15.97
N ASN A 170 -14.36 -15.44 -15.02
CA ASN A 170 -14.56 -13.98 -14.96
C ASN A 170 -13.40 -13.24 -14.26
N ILE A 171 -12.29 -13.94 -13.96
CA ILE A 171 -11.12 -13.36 -13.29
C ILE A 171 -9.99 -13.18 -14.29
N GLN A 172 -9.41 -11.98 -14.32
CA GLN A 172 -8.22 -11.64 -15.09
C GLN A 172 -7.07 -11.30 -14.14
N TYR A 173 -6.07 -12.16 -14.09
CA TYR A 173 -4.83 -11.93 -13.33
C TYR A 173 -3.83 -11.21 -14.23
N ILE A 174 -3.34 -10.07 -13.75
CA ILE A 174 -2.47 -9.16 -14.49
C ILE A 174 -1.17 -9.02 -13.70
N LYS A 175 -0.03 -9.29 -14.34
CA LYS A 175 1.30 -9.08 -13.77
C LYS A 175 1.98 -7.91 -14.48
N LEU A 176 2.31 -6.86 -13.72
CA LEU A 176 3.08 -5.71 -14.19
C LEU A 176 4.51 -5.76 -13.66
N ARG A 177 5.43 -5.02 -14.29
CA ARG A 177 6.76 -4.74 -13.75
C ARG A 177 6.87 -3.26 -13.39
N LEU A 178 7.38 -2.95 -12.21
CA LEU A 178 7.58 -1.57 -11.77
C LEU A 178 8.57 -0.81 -12.66
N SER A 179 9.55 -1.50 -13.26
CA SER A 179 10.48 -0.89 -14.22
C SER A 179 9.78 -0.30 -15.45
N ASP A 180 8.58 -0.76 -15.76
CA ASP A 180 7.80 -0.34 -16.92
C ASP A 180 6.76 0.75 -16.58
N SER A 181 6.75 1.25 -15.33
CA SER A 181 5.67 2.13 -14.83
C SER A 181 5.61 3.49 -15.51
N ASP A 182 6.77 4.11 -15.71
CA ASP A 182 6.85 5.46 -16.27
C ASP A 182 6.49 5.49 -17.77
N THR A 183 6.78 4.41 -18.49
CA THR A 183 6.64 4.37 -19.96
C THR A 183 5.38 3.64 -20.41
N TYR A 184 5.06 2.48 -19.83
CA TYR A 184 4.10 1.54 -20.45
C TYR A 184 2.82 1.34 -19.66
N TRP A 185 2.79 1.55 -18.35
CA TRP A 185 1.59 1.25 -17.55
C TRP A 185 0.34 1.99 -18.02
N SER A 186 0.46 3.25 -18.47
CA SER A 186 -0.71 4.00 -18.96
C SER A 186 -1.37 3.30 -20.16
N ASP A 187 -0.56 2.84 -21.12
CA ASP A 187 -1.06 2.16 -22.32
C ASP A 187 -1.55 0.74 -21.99
N ILE A 188 -0.82 0.01 -21.14
CA ILE A 188 -1.23 -1.32 -20.67
C ILE A 188 -2.60 -1.25 -19.99
N LEU A 189 -2.80 -0.32 -19.05
CA LEU A 189 -4.07 -0.19 -18.33
C LEU A 189 -5.20 0.31 -19.24
N LYS A 190 -4.89 1.18 -20.20
CA LYS A 190 -5.86 1.59 -21.23
C LYS A 190 -6.34 0.39 -22.04
N ASP A 191 -5.43 -0.50 -22.43
CA ASP A 191 -5.76 -1.65 -23.25
C ASP A 191 -6.46 -2.76 -22.48
N VAL A 192 -5.98 -3.07 -21.28
CA VAL A 192 -6.52 -4.17 -20.45
C VAL A 192 -7.84 -3.77 -19.79
N LEU A 193 -7.94 -2.56 -19.23
CA LEU A 193 -9.10 -2.10 -18.47
C LEU A 193 -10.03 -1.16 -19.25
N LYS A 194 -9.71 -0.83 -20.51
CA LYS A 194 -10.52 0.07 -21.35
C LYS A 194 -10.81 1.43 -20.69
N ILE A 195 -9.81 1.93 -19.96
CA ILE A 195 -9.82 3.25 -19.30
C ILE A 195 -9.20 4.26 -20.27
N ARG A 196 -9.96 5.27 -20.69
CA ARG A 196 -9.46 6.31 -21.59
C ARG A 196 -8.60 7.31 -20.80
N ASN A 197 -7.50 7.74 -21.40
CA ASN A 197 -6.62 8.82 -20.89
C ASN A 197 -6.09 8.59 -19.47
N ILE A 198 -5.91 7.33 -19.04
CA ILE A 198 -5.25 7.05 -17.76
C ILE A 198 -3.81 7.59 -17.78
N ARG A 199 -3.40 8.17 -16.65
CA ARG A 199 -2.03 8.61 -16.38
C ARG A 199 -1.57 7.99 -15.08
N ILE A 200 -0.29 7.63 -15.02
CA ILE A 200 0.33 7.16 -13.78
C ILE A 200 0.72 8.36 -12.94
N VAL A 201 0.16 8.42 -11.74
CA VAL A 201 0.49 9.41 -10.72
C VAL A 201 1.56 8.83 -9.82
N ARG A 202 2.65 9.58 -9.61
CA ARG A 202 3.66 9.25 -8.62
C ARG A 202 3.13 9.65 -7.26
N ASP A 203 2.95 8.67 -6.38
CA ASP A 203 2.43 8.86 -5.03
C ASP A 203 3.31 8.10 -4.04
N TYR A 204 3.57 8.72 -2.89
CA TYR A 204 4.26 8.10 -1.76
C TYR A 204 5.70 7.64 -2.07
N GLU A 205 6.43 8.42 -2.87
CA GLU A 205 7.83 8.17 -3.16
C GLU A 205 8.71 8.40 -1.91
N THR A 206 9.79 7.63 -1.75
CA THR A 206 10.74 7.83 -0.64
C THR A 206 11.34 9.25 -0.65
N SER A 207 11.41 9.88 -1.83
CA SER A 207 11.84 11.27 -2.04
C SER A 207 10.97 12.32 -1.33
N GLU A 208 9.79 11.92 -0.82
CA GLU A 208 8.83 12.79 -0.12
C GLU A 208 8.69 12.43 1.36
N LYS A 209 9.38 11.36 1.81
CA LYS A 209 9.35 10.90 3.20
C LYS A 209 10.39 11.61 4.07
N SER A 210 10.19 11.59 5.38
CA SER A 210 11.16 12.07 6.37
C SER A 210 12.54 11.44 6.22
N VAL A 211 12.61 10.17 5.78
CA VAL A 211 13.87 9.43 5.57
C VAL A 211 14.60 9.77 4.26
N LYS A 212 14.15 10.76 3.49
CA LYS A 212 14.71 11.11 2.16
C LYS A 212 16.22 11.28 2.16
N ASN A 213 16.76 12.06 3.09
CA ASN A 213 18.18 12.44 3.05
C ASN A 213 19.08 11.23 3.35
N ILE A 214 18.73 10.46 4.38
CA ILE A 214 19.48 9.25 4.73
C ILE A 214 19.34 8.17 3.66
N PHE A 215 18.18 8.06 3.00
CA PHE A 215 17.99 7.18 1.85
C PHE A 215 18.91 7.57 0.68
N LYS A 216 19.00 8.86 0.34
CA LYS A 216 19.89 9.35 -0.71
C LYS A 216 21.35 9.00 -0.41
N ARG A 217 21.82 9.32 0.80
CA ARG A 217 23.19 8.97 1.26
C ARG A 217 23.44 7.47 1.18
N PHE A 218 22.46 6.65 1.56
CA PHE A 218 22.57 5.20 1.48
C PHE A 218 22.74 4.73 0.04
N ILE A 219 21.88 5.17 -0.90
CA ILE A 219 21.97 4.75 -2.31
C ILE A 219 23.28 5.20 -2.97
N GLU A 220 23.79 6.36 -2.59
CA GLU A 220 25.06 6.88 -3.11
C GLU A 220 26.27 6.04 -2.67
N GLN A 221 26.27 5.55 -1.42
CA GLN A 221 27.41 4.86 -0.81
C GLN A 221 27.27 3.34 -0.77
N TYR A 222 26.07 2.81 -0.94
CA TYR A 222 25.81 1.38 -0.85
C TYR A 222 26.51 0.62 -1.98
N VAL A 223 27.31 -0.36 -1.58
CA VAL A 223 27.93 -1.36 -2.44
C VAL A 223 27.39 -2.74 -2.06
N VAL A 224 27.04 -3.53 -3.07
CA VAL A 224 26.42 -4.85 -2.86
C VAL A 224 27.49 -5.92 -2.64
N PRO A 225 27.39 -6.75 -1.61
CA PRO A 225 28.25 -7.92 -1.46
C PRO A 225 28.14 -8.88 -2.65
N GLU A 226 29.28 -9.40 -3.12
CA GLU A 226 29.35 -10.32 -4.27
C GLU A 226 28.44 -11.55 -4.13
N ASN A 227 28.40 -12.17 -2.95
CA ASN A 227 27.53 -13.32 -2.70
C ASN A 227 26.04 -13.00 -2.87
N PHE A 228 25.59 -11.78 -2.55
CA PHE A 228 24.20 -11.38 -2.76
C PHE A 228 23.88 -11.18 -4.23
N LEU A 229 24.86 -10.80 -5.07
CA LEU A 229 24.65 -10.74 -6.52
C LEU A 229 24.42 -12.13 -7.12
N GLU A 230 25.11 -13.15 -6.63
CA GLU A 230 24.87 -14.53 -7.04
C GLU A 230 23.48 -15.01 -6.60
N ASP A 231 23.03 -14.65 -5.40
CA ASP A 231 21.65 -14.92 -4.96
C ASP A 231 20.61 -14.28 -5.91
N ILE A 232 20.87 -13.05 -6.37
CA ILE A 232 19.99 -12.38 -7.34
C ILE A 232 19.98 -13.11 -8.69
N ARG A 233 21.14 -13.54 -9.20
CA ARG A 233 21.22 -14.29 -10.47
C ARG A 233 20.40 -15.57 -10.44
N ASN A 234 20.37 -16.23 -9.28
CA ASN A 234 19.63 -17.48 -9.06
C ASN A 234 18.17 -17.24 -8.64
N ASN A 235 17.72 -15.99 -8.51
CA ASN A 235 16.36 -15.68 -8.10
C ASN A 235 15.36 -15.98 -9.22
N ARG A 236 14.42 -16.89 -8.94
CA ARG A 236 13.42 -17.36 -9.92
C ARG A 236 12.55 -16.24 -10.51
N ALA A 237 12.10 -15.29 -9.69
CA ALA A 237 11.29 -14.17 -10.16
C ALA A 237 12.11 -13.24 -11.06
N PHE A 238 13.35 -12.92 -10.66
CA PHE A 238 14.27 -12.12 -11.48
C PHE A 238 14.53 -12.77 -12.84
N THR A 239 14.81 -14.06 -12.88
CA THR A 239 15.06 -14.77 -14.14
C THR A 239 13.84 -14.89 -15.04
N TYR A 240 12.63 -14.85 -14.48
CA TYR A 240 11.39 -15.01 -15.23
C TYR A 240 10.84 -13.70 -15.78
N TYR A 241 10.88 -12.63 -14.99
CA TYR A 241 10.28 -11.34 -15.35
C TYR A 241 11.20 -10.42 -16.13
N ASN A 242 12.45 -10.82 -16.42
CA ASN A 242 13.42 -9.99 -17.14
C ASN A 242 14.02 -10.78 -18.30
N THR A 243 14.31 -10.12 -19.43
CA THR A 243 15.06 -10.76 -20.54
C THR A 243 16.50 -11.05 -20.11
N LYS A 244 17.25 -11.83 -20.90
CA LYS A 244 18.66 -12.11 -20.58
C LYS A 244 19.53 -10.86 -20.66
N GLU A 245 19.18 -9.93 -21.54
CA GLU A 245 19.82 -8.63 -21.68
C GLU A 245 19.53 -7.75 -20.46
N GLU A 246 18.26 -7.62 -20.05
CA GLU A 246 17.87 -6.90 -18.83
C GLU A 246 18.55 -7.49 -17.59
N GLN A 247 18.60 -8.83 -17.47
CA GLN A 247 19.30 -9.53 -16.39
C GLN A 247 20.79 -9.16 -16.35
N SER A 248 21.46 -9.22 -17.50
CA SER A 248 22.89 -8.92 -17.61
C SER A 248 23.20 -7.47 -17.28
N GLN A 249 22.45 -6.53 -17.86
CA GLN A 249 22.60 -5.09 -17.59
C GLN A 249 22.37 -4.76 -16.10
N TYR A 250 21.35 -5.36 -15.50
CA TYR A 250 21.05 -5.18 -14.08
C TYR A 250 22.20 -5.65 -13.18
N VAL A 251 22.70 -6.86 -13.44
CA VAL A 251 23.80 -7.46 -12.69
C VAL A 251 25.10 -6.69 -12.89
N GLU A 252 25.44 -6.29 -14.12
CA GLU A 252 26.65 -5.51 -14.39
C GLU A 252 26.64 -4.14 -13.71
N ARG A 253 25.49 -3.46 -13.72
CA ARG A 253 25.32 -2.18 -13.02
C ARG A 253 25.66 -2.29 -11.54
N TRP A 254 25.21 -3.36 -10.89
CA TRP A 254 25.49 -3.59 -9.47
C TRP A 254 26.87 -4.19 -9.22
N LYS A 255 27.42 -4.98 -10.16
CA LYS A 255 28.79 -5.50 -10.09
C LYS A 255 29.83 -4.36 -10.07
N LYS A 256 29.59 -3.27 -10.81
CA LYS A 256 30.42 -2.04 -10.76
C LYS A 256 30.42 -1.36 -9.38
N LYS A 257 29.45 -1.68 -8.53
CA LYS A 257 29.29 -1.19 -7.16
C LYS A 257 29.27 -2.36 -6.18
N SER A 258 30.20 -3.30 -6.32
CA SER A 258 30.26 -4.48 -5.46
C SER A 258 31.44 -4.43 -4.49
N THR A 259 31.34 -5.24 -3.44
CA THR A 259 32.37 -5.41 -2.42
C THR A 259 32.52 -6.90 -2.08
N SER A 260 33.53 -7.23 -1.27
CA SER A 260 33.76 -8.60 -0.81
C SER A 260 32.53 -9.21 -0.16
N SER A 261 32.40 -10.52 -0.28
CA SER A 261 31.29 -11.27 0.31
C SER A 261 31.11 -11.01 1.80
N VAL A 262 29.85 -11.04 2.24
CA VAL A 262 29.46 -10.81 3.64
C VAL A 262 28.66 -11.99 4.17
N VAL A 263 28.94 -12.42 5.40
CA VAL A 263 28.12 -13.39 6.12
C VAL A 263 26.93 -12.66 6.74
N SER A 264 25.74 -12.88 6.22
CA SER A 264 24.50 -12.35 6.79
C SER A 264 24.01 -13.19 7.97
N TYR A 265 22.95 -12.74 8.63
CA TYR A 265 22.25 -13.60 9.58
C TYR A 265 21.78 -14.90 8.94
N THR A 266 21.88 -15.98 9.71
CA THR A 266 21.12 -17.22 9.53
C THR A 266 19.62 -16.96 9.70
N LYS A 267 18.80 -17.97 9.42
CA LYS A 267 17.34 -17.86 9.59
C LYS A 267 16.97 -17.64 11.06
N GLU A 268 17.65 -18.34 11.97
CA GLU A 268 17.43 -18.28 13.41
C GLU A 268 17.86 -16.92 13.98
N GLU A 269 19.02 -16.41 13.56
CA GLU A 269 19.48 -15.07 13.93
C GLU A 269 18.55 -13.98 13.39
N TYR A 270 18.01 -14.15 12.17
CA TYR A 270 17.02 -13.23 11.63
C TYR A 270 15.71 -13.27 12.43
N ILE A 271 15.23 -14.45 12.82
CA ILE A 271 14.05 -14.58 13.70
C ILE A 271 14.30 -13.85 15.03
N LEU A 272 15.43 -14.11 15.67
CA LEU A 272 15.82 -13.43 16.92
C LEU A 272 15.87 -11.92 16.73
N TYR A 273 16.51 -11.44 15.67
CA TYR A 273 16.55 -10.03 15.30
C TYR A 273 15.14 -9.44 15.17
N THR A 274 14.24 -10.12 14.46
CA THR A 274 12.86 -9.64 14.30
C THR A 274 12.09 -9.59 15.62
N ASN A 275 12.30 -10.55 16.52
CA ASN A 275 11.64 -10.56 17.83
C ASN A 275 12.10 -9.39 18.69
N ILE A 276 13.42 -9.18 18.81
CA ILE A 276 14.00 -8.05 19.55
C ILE A 276 13.52 -6.72 18.95
N SER A 277 13.51 -6.59 17.62
CA SER A 277 13.02 -5.39 16.94
C SER A 277 11.55 -5.11 17.21
N ARG A 278 10.69 -6.15 17.28
CA ARG A 278 9.25 -6.02 17.60
C ARG A 278 9.03 -5.61 19.05
N GLU A 279 9.71 -6.25 19.99
CA GLU A 279 9.59 -5.96 21.43
C GLU A 279 10.04 -4.54 21.77
N ASN A 280 11.07 -4.04 21.08
CA ASN A 280 11.61 -2.70 21.28
C ASN A 280 10.93 -1.62 20.42
N LYS A 281 9.84 -1.97 19.72
CA LYS A 281 9.13 -1.01 18.87
C LYS A 281 8.54 0.10 19.73
N TYR A 282 9.09 1.31 19.62
CA TYR A 282 8.68 2.45 20.46
C TYR A 282 7.31 3.05 20.07
N MET A 283 6.73 2.65 18.93
CA MET A 283 5.41 3.07 18.47
C MET A 283 4.67 1.96 17.72
N ASN A 284 3.43 1.66 18.11
CA ASN A 284 2.54 0.77 17.34
C ASN A 284 2.14 1.44 16.02
N GLU A 285 2.13 0.68 14.92
CA GLU A 285 1.76 1.23 13.61
C GLU A 285 0.32 0.90 13.25
N ILE A 286 -0.43 1.95 12.95
CA ILE A 286 -1.41 1.95 11.86
C ILE A 286 -1.07 3.21 11.05
N GLN A 287 -0.42 3.06 9.89
CA GLN A 287 -0.26 4.18 8.96
C GLN A 287 -1.66 4.54 8.44
N LYS A 288 -2.25 5.62 8.98
CA LYS A 288 -3.45 6.23 8.43
C LYS A 288 -3.01 7.31 7.44
N ASP A 289 -3.66 7.37 6.28
CA ASP A 289 -3.54 8.45 5.28
C ASP A 289 -2.25 8.49 4.41
N HIS A 290 -1.75 7.35 3.92
CA HIS A 290 -0.65 7.33 2.93
C HIS A 290 -1.07 7.29 1.45
N TYR A 291 -2.37 7.30 1.17
CA TYR A 291 -2.88 7.41 -0.21
C TYR A 291 -3.26 8.85 -0.51
N LEU A 292 -3.00 9.31 -1.74
CA LEU A 292 -3.64 10.50 -2.30
C LEU A 292 -5.17 10.40 -2.22
N ASP A 293 -5.71 9.18 -2.33
CA ASP A 293 -7.15 8.91 -2.27
C ASP A 293 -7.46 7.68 -1.42
N ASN A 294 -8.22 7.86 -0.35
CA ASN A 294 -8.70 6.78 0.52
C ASN A 294 -9.84 5.94 -0.10
N GLY A 295 -10.29 6.24 -1.32
CA GLY A 295 -11.26 5.44 -2.07
C GLY A 295 -12.73 5.75 -1.72
N CYS A 296 -13.03 6.89 -1.10
CA CYS A 296 -14.41 7.26 -0.75
C CYS A 296 -15.21 7.69 -1.99
N TYR A 297 -16.41 7.14 -2.19
CA TYR A 297 -17.28 7.45 -3.32
C TYR A 297 -18.33 8.55 -3.06
N CYS A 298 -18.17 9.37 -2.00
CA CYS A 298 -19.10 10.48 -1.79
C CYS A 298 -18.95 11.54 -2.89
N GLN A 299 -20.02 12.31 -3.13
CA GLN A 299 -20.05 13.33 -4.18
C GLN A 299 -18.86 14.30 -4.09
N LYS A 300 -18.53 14.79 -2.89
CA LYS A 300 -17.38 15.67 -2.69
C LYS A 300 -16.04 15.05 -3.09
N CYS A 301 -15.80 13.79 -2.72
CA CYS A 301 -14.57 13.10 -3.10
C CYS A 301 -14.51 12.89 -4.63
N MET A 302 -15.65 12.60 -5.27
CA MET A 302 -15.74 12.51 -6.73
C MET A 302 -15.46 13.86 -7.41
N GLU A 303 -15.97 14.96 -6.88
CA GLU A 303 -15.69 16.31 -7.39
C GLU A 303 -14.19 16.65 -7.27
N GLN A 304 -13.56 16.34 -6.14
CA GLN A 304 -12.11 16.50 -5.96
C GLN A 304 -11.31 15.65 -6.95
N ARG A 305 -11.70 14.38 -7.17
CA ARG A 305 -11.07 13.53 -8.21
C ARG A 305 -11.15 14.15 -9.58
N MET A 306 -12.31 14.69 -9.98
CA MET A 306 -12.49 15.32 -11.28
C MET A 306 -11.58 16.54 -11.47
N GLN A 307 -11.45 17.37 -10.45
CA GLN A 307 -10.55 18.53 -10.47
C GLN A 307 -9.09 18.10 -10.62
N ILE A 308 -8.65 17.14 -9.81
CA ILE A 308 -7.29 16.58 -9.87
C ILE A 308 -7.03 15.94 -11.23
N ARG A 309 -7.98 15.13 -11.74
CA ARG A 309 -7.90 14.48 -13.05
C ARG A 309 -7.72 15.51 -14.16
N SER A 310 -8.49 16.59 -14.15
CA SER A 310 -8.39 17.66 -15.16
C SER A 310 -7.00 18.30 -15.16
N LYS A 311 -6.45 18.62 -13.98
CA LYS A 311 -5.11 19.20 -13.84
C LYS A 311 -4.02 18.28 -14.39
N ILE A 312 -4.06 17.00 -14.03
CA ILE A 312 -3.10 16.00 -14.52
C ILE A 312 -3.17 15.87 -16.04
N LEU A 313 -4.37 15.87 -16.62
CA LEU A 313 -4.55 15.80 -18.07
C LEU A 313 -4.02 17.05 -18.80
N CYS A 314 -3.99 18.20 -18.13
CA CYS A 314 -3.36 19.43 -18.61
C CYS A 314 -1.83 19.47 -18.39
N GLY A 315 -1.23 18.43 -17.79
CA GLY A 315 0.20 18.37 -17.49
C GLY A 315 0.61 19.11 -16.21
N GLU A 316 -0.35 19.52 -15.37
CA GLU A 316 -0.04 20.14 -14.08
C GLU A 316 0.41 19.08 -13.05
N GLN A 317 1.37 19.45 -12.20
CA GLN A 317 1.68 18.67 -11.00
C GLN A 317 0.62 18.90 -9.92
N VAL A 318 0.19 17.82 -9.26
CA VAL A 318 -0.82 17.87 -8.20
C VAL A 318 -0.27 17.24 -6.92
N SER A 319 -0.28 18.00 -5.83
CA SER A 319 0.12 17.57 -4.48
C SER A 319 -1.08 17.48 -3.50
N LEU A 320 -2.31 17.60 -4.02
CA LEU A 320 -3.52 17.64 -3.21
C LEU A 320 -4.01 16.22 -2.89
N ASN A 321 -4.04 15.89 -1.60
CA ASN A 321 -4.74 14.69 -1.11
C ASN A 321 -6.25 14.91 -1.15
N ILE A 322 -6.98 13.90 -1.60
CA ILE A 322 -8.44 13.85 -1.54
C ILE A 322 -8.84 13.62 -0.09
N LYS A 323 -9.38 14.66 0.54
CA LYS A 323 -9.83 14.61 1.93
C LYS A 323 -11.32 14.37 1.96
N HIS A 324 -11.73 13.28 2.61
CA HIS A 324 -13.12 13.09 2.96
C HIS A 324 -13.51 14.12 4.01
N GLU A 325 -14.19 15.18 3.59
CA GLU A 325 -14.89 16.05 4.51
C GLU A 325 -16.26 15.47 4.78
N SER A 326 -16.48 14.99 6.01
CA SER A 326 -17.83 14.70 6.48
C SER A 326 -18.72 15.90 6.18
N ILE A 327 -19.85 15.70 5.50
CA ILE A 327 -20.83 16.77 5.31
C ILE A 327 -21.21 17.23 6.71
N LYS A 328 -20.72 18.41 7.14
CA LYS A 328 -21.29 19.07 8.32
C LYS A 328 -22.77 19.17 8.00
N PRO A 329 -23.68 18.58 8.80
CA PRO A 329 -25.10 18.76 8.55
C PRO A 329 -25.31 20.26 8.50
N ARG A 330 -25.81 20.77 7.36
CA ARG A 330 -26.30 22.15 7.28
C ARG A 330 -27.23 22.28 8.48
N ARG A 331 -26.78 22.99 9.52
CA ARG A 331 -27.65 23.36 10.64
C ARG A 331 -28.81 24.10 9.98
N ARG A 332 -29.95 23.43 9.81
CA ARG A 332 -31.22 24.16 9.68
C ARG A 332 -31.22 25.08 10.88
N MET A 333 -31.16 26.39 10.64
CA MET A 333 -31.46 27.38 11.66
C MET A 333 -32.90 27.13 12.11
N ILE A 334 -33.08 26.24 13.07
CA ILE A 334 -34.27 26.24 13.90
C ILE A 334 -33.98 27.32 14.94
N ARG A 335 -34.55 28.50 14.73
CA ARG A 335 -34.68 29.52 15.78
C ARG A 335 -35.50 28.90 16.91
N GLN A 336 -34.85 28.31 17.90
CA GLN A 336 -35.49 28.06 19.19
C GLN A 336 -35.49 29.37 19.96
N ILE A 337 -36.64 30.05 19.91
CA ILE A 337 -37.01 31.07 20.90
C ILE A 337 -37.17 30.32 22.23
N ILE A 338 -36.13 30.33 23.07
CA ILE A 338 -36.23 29.91 24.47
C ILE A 338 -36.44 31.17 25.29
N LEU A 339 -37.68 31.38 25.73
CA LEU A 339 -38.05 32.36 26.75
C LEU A 339 -37.25 32.08 28.03
N LYS A 340 -36.26 32.92 28.32
CA LYS A 340 -35.59 32.94 29.62
C LYS A 340 -36.57 33.45 30.68
N LYS A 341 -37.08 32.58 31.55
CA LYS A 341 -37.59 33.02 32.86
C LYS A 341 -36.39 33.27 33.80
N PRO A 342 -36.37 34.40 34.53
CA PRO A 342 -35.28 34.68 35.47
C PRO A 342 -35.44 33.81 36.73
N PRO A 343 -34.33 33.49 37.42
CA PRO A 343 -34.37 32.70 38.65
C PRO A 343 -34.95 33.51 39.81
N LYS A 344 -35.72 32.84 40.67
CA LYS A 344 -36.25 33.41 41.91
C LYS A 344 -35.12 33.58 42.94
N PRO A 345 -35.13 34.65 43.75
CA PRO A 345 -34.15 34.85 44.82
C PRO A 345 -34.49 33.98 46.02
N THR A 346 -33.52 33.22 46.52
CA THR A 346 -33.60 32.54 47.82
C THR A 346 -33.19 33.51 48.92
N GLY A 347 -34.14 33.85 49.78
CA GLY A 347 -33.94 34.68 50.97
C GLY A 347 -33.29 33.91 52.12
N VAL A 348 -32.54 34.65 52.93
CA VAL A 348 -31.87 34.24 54.17
C VAL A 348 -32.84 34.32 55.35
N ILE A 349 -32.99 33.25 56.13
CA ILE A 349 -33.34 33.19 57.58
C ILE A 349 -32.82 31.80 58.04
N GLY A 350 -32.07 31.54 59.11
CA GLY A 350 -31.84 32.22 60.38
C GLY A 350 -32.06 31.19 61.50
N LEU A 351 -30.99 30.88 62.26
CA LEU A 351 -30.91 30.36 63.65
C LEU A 351 -31.76 29.16 64.13
N ASN A 352 -31.05 28.18 64.74
CA ASN A 352 -31.05 27.84 66.18
C ASN A 352 -31.16 26.35 66.56
N MET A 353 -30.13 25.92 67.31
CA MET A 353 -30.15 25.11 68.55
C MET A 353 -31.03 23.85 68.66
N MET A 354 -30.42 22.70 68.92
CA MET A 354 -30.24 22.13 70.28
C MET A 354 -29.73 20.67 70.24
N LYS A 355 -28.80 20.36 71.16
CA LYS A 355 -28.67 19.17 72.06
C LYS A 355 -29.24 17.82 71.57
N GLY A 356 -28.61 16.66 71.69
CA GLY A 356 -27.48 16.19 72.48
C GLY A 356 -27.66 14.68 72.78
N MET A 357 -26.55 13.99 73.14
CA MET A 357 -26.46 12.67 73.80
C MET A 357 -26.96 11.45 72.99
N GLN A 358 -26.26 10.31 72.87
CA GLN A 358 -25.18 9.68 73.66
C GLN A 358 -24.02 9.21 72.79
#